data_AF-S9RF41-F1
#
_entry.id   AF-S9RF41-F1
#
_cell.length_a   1.000
_cell.length_b   1.000
_cell.length_c   1.000
_cell.angle_alpha   90.00
_cell.angle_beta   90.00
_cell.angle_gamma   90.00
#
_symmetry.space_group_name_H-M   'P 1'
#
loop_
_entity.id
_entity.type
_entity.pdbx_description
1 polymer ?
#
loop_
_entity_poly.entity_id
_entity_poly.type
_entity_poly.pdbx_seq_one_letter_code
_entity_poly.pdbx_strand_id
1 'polypeptide(L)'
;MDMTRGQPEAGPQERLSRTGDNLANVVQYLAEQHPDRLEEIFKTLRRRIPQIDRVLAEAMPDGRLLLTIKDGPFDNPILAKFASDGTLKMLAYLVLLYDPDPAPFIGVEEPENFLHPRLLYELAEECRVAAQGSQVLVTTHSPFFINALKSEEVRVLYRTEDGYTKVKSASEIRGINEFLSAGALLGDLWVEGHFGVGDPLSPSMVRPA
;
A
#
# COMPACT_ATOMS: atom_id res chain seq x y z
N MET A 1 -0.53 12.64 3.86
CA MET A 1 -0.13 11.76 4.99
C MET A 1 1.17 12.28 5.61
N ASP A 2 1.11 13.25 6.52
CA ASP A 2 2.30 13.84 7.20
C ASP A 2 2.14 13.84 8.74
N MET A 3 1.07 13.21 9.26
CA MET A 3 0.66 13.27 10.67
C MET A 3 0.83 11.94 11.42
N THR A 4 1.36 10.88 10.78
CA THR A 4 1.67 9.59 11.42
C THR A 4 2.70 9.68 12.55
N ARG A 5 3.31 10.86 12.73
CA ARG A 5 4.27 11.16 13.81
C ARG A 5 3.66 11.90 15.01
N GLY A 6 2.36 12.21 14.99
CA GLY A 6 1.64 12.72 16.15
C GLY A 6 1.68 11.73 17.32
N GLN A 7 1.62 12.21 18.56
CA GLN A 7 1.49 11.34 19.72
C GLN A 7 0.02 11.18 20.07
N PRO A 8 -0.61 10.03 19.80
CA PRO A 8 -2.00 9.81 20.13
C PRO A 8 -2.20 9.70 21.66
N GLU A 9 -3.38 10.11 22.12
CA GLU A 9 -3.86 9.80 23.48
C GLU A 9 -3.98 8.28 23.65
N ALA A 10 -3.69 7.74 24.84
CA ALA A 10 -3.78 6.29 25.07
C ALA A 10 -5.22 5.78 25.03
N GLY A 11 -5.34 4.52 24.64
CA GLY A 11 -6.59 3.78 24.53
C GLY A 11 -6.65 3.01 23.22
N PRO A 12 -7.04 1.73 23.23
CA PRO A 12 -7.14 0.95 22.00
C PRO A 12 -8.18 1.58 21.06
N GLN A 13 -7.87 1.58 19.75
CA GLN A 13 -8.81 1.99 18.72
C GLN A 13 -8.88 0.88 17.68
N GLU A 14 -10.09 0.49 17.30
CA GLU A 14 -10.31 -0.69 16.46
C GLU A 14 -9.83 -0.49 15.02
N ARG A 15 -9.93 0.74 14.50
CA ARG A 15 -9.68 1.06 13.09
C ARG A 15 -8.62 2.13 12.93
N LEU A 16 -7.80 1.97 11.90
CA LEU A 16 -6.83 2.98 11.51
C LEU A 16 -7.54 4.24 11.01
N SER A 17 -7.08 5.41 11.48
CA SER A 17 -7.59 6.69 11.05
C SER A 17 -7.19 6.95 9.58
N ARG A 18 -7.87 7.89 8.93
CA ARG A 18 -7.54 8.28 7.54
C ARG A 18 -6.11 8.81 7.38
N THR A 19 -5.54 9.34 8.45
CA THR A 19 -4.17 9.90 8.49
C THR A 19 -3.15 8.88 8.96
N GLY A 20 -3.57 7.81 9.64
CA GLY A 20 -2.69 6.79 10.25
C GLY A 20 -2.01 7.24 11.54
N ASP A 21 -2.43 8.36 12.13
CA ASP A 21 -1.85 8.91 13.37
C ASP A 21 -2.17 8.09 14.63
N ASN A 22 -3.22 7.27 14.58
CA ASN A 22 -3.60 6.33 15.64
C ASN A 22 -2.98 4.93 15.47
N LEU A 23 -1.94 4.77 14.64
CA LEU A 23 -1.33 3.47 14.36
C LEU A 23 -0.92 2.72 15.64
N ALA A 24 -0.39 3.45 16.63
CA ALA A 24 -0.04 2.86 17.92
C ALA A 24 -1.28 2.25 18.61
N ASN A 25 -2.40 2.96 18.63
CA ASN A 25 -3.65 2.55 19.26
C ASN A 25 -4.23 1.29 18.61
N VAL A 26 -4.12 1.18 17.28
CA VAL A 26 -4.58 -0.01 16.54
C VAL A 26 -3.66 -1.19 16.79
N VAL A 27 -2.33 -0.97 16.83
CA VAL A 27 -1.38 -2.03 17.21
C VAL A 27 -1.65 -2.52 18.63
N GLN A 28 -1.95 -1.63 19.58
CA GLN A 28 -2.38 -2.00 20.92
C GLN A 28 -3.68 -2.83 20.91
N TYR A 29 -4.70 -2.36 20.19
CA TYR A 29 -5.97 -3.08 20.05
C TYR A 29 -5.76 -4.51 19.49
N LEU A 30 -4.97 -4.64 18.43
CA LEU A 30 -4.65 -5.94 17.83
C LEU A 30 -3.85 -6.82 18.81
N ALA A 31 -2.91 -6.26 19.57
CA ALA A 31 -2.15 -7.01 20.56
C ALA A 31 -3.05 -7.56 21.68
N GLU A 32 -4.04 -6.79 22.10
CA GLU A 32 -4.95 -7.13 23.19
C GLU A 32 -6.08 -8.07 22.75
N GLN A 33 -6.65 -7.88 21.55
CA GLN A 33 -7.87 -8.56 21.11
C GLN A 33 -7.64 -9.57 19.98
N HIS A 34 -6.62 -9.39 19.14
CA HIS A 34 -6.37 -10.20 17.94
C HIS A 34 -4.87 -10.55 17.77
N PRO A 35 -4.22 -11.15 18.78
CA PRO A 35 -2.77 -11.33 18.81
C PRO A 35 -2.24 -12.16 17.62
N ASP A 36 -3.01 -13.16 17.17
CA ASP A 36 -2.64 -13.99 16.01
C ASP A 36 -2.60 -13.19 14.70
N ARG A 37 -3.52 -12.22 14.53
CA ARG A 37 -3.53 -11.32 13.37
C ARG A 37 -2.36 -10.34 13.44
N LEU A 38 -2.05 -9.83 14.63
CA LEU A 38 -0.89 -8.97 14.81
C LEU A 38 0.41 -9.70 14.46
N GLU A 39 0.57 -10.95 14.86
CA GLU A 39 1.75 -11.73 14.50
C GLU A 39 1.81 -12.02 13.00
N GLU A 40 0.67 -12.22 12.32
CA GLU A 40 0.61 -12.33 10.86
C GLU A 40 1.08 -11.05 10.16
N ILE A 41 0.62 -9.88 10.64
CA ILE A 41 1.07 -8.57 10.17
C ILE A 41 2.59 -8.43 10.35
N PHE A 42 3.11 -8.75 11.54
CA PHE A 42 4.54 -8.63 11.81
C PHE A 42 5.38 -9.63 11.02
N LYS A 43 4.93 -10.88 10.88
CA LYS A 43 5.58 -11.87 10.03
C LYS A 43 5.66 -11.39 8.58
N THR A 44 4.60 -10.77 8.07
CA THR A 44 4.59 -10.18 6.73
C THR A 44 5.55 -8.99 6.68
N LEU A 45 5.47 -8.05 7.61
CA LEU A 45 6.38 -6.89 7.68
C LEU A 45 7.86 -7.31 7.68
N ARG A 46 8.24 -8.34 8.46
CA ARG A 46 9.61 -8.88 8.52
C ARG A 46 10.07 -9.49 7.21
N ARG A 47 9.18 -10.18 6.47
CA ARG A 47 9.52 -10.73 5.14
C ARG A 47 9.85 -9.62 4.15
N ARG A 48 9.16 -8.48 4.25
CA ARG A 48 9.27 -7.33 3.36
C ARG A 48 10.43 -6.41 3.76
N ILE A 49 10.65 -6.24 5.07
CA ILE A 49 11.71 -5.41 5.66
C ILE A 49 12.48 -6.26 6.69
N PRO A 50 13.46 -7.08 6.24
CA PRO A 50 14.15 -8.07 7.08
C PRO A 50 14.93 -7.49 8.27
N GLN A 51 15.19 -6.18 8.27
CA GLN A 51 15.88 -5.50 9.37
C GLN A 51 14.99 -5.36 10.60
N ILE A 52 13.67 -5.37 10.45
CA ILE A 52 12.74 -5.24 11.58
C ILE A 52 12.65 -6.58 12.31
N ASP A 53 12.88 -6.57 13.63
CA ASP A 53 12.71 -7.74 14.50
C ASP A 53 11.32 -7.73 15.15
N ARG A 54 10.89 -6.61 15.73
CA ARG A 54 9.55 -6.49 16.34
C ARG A 54 9.07 -5.05 16.40
N VAL A 55 7.76 -4.89 16.47
CA VAL A 55 7.10 -3.61 16.74
C VAL A 55 6.32 -3.76 18.05
N LEU A 56 6.42 -2.78 18.94
CA LEU A 56 5.77 -2.80 20.25
C LEU A 56 4.99 -1.50 20.43
N ALA A 57 3.81 -1.59 21.05
CA ALA A 57 3.04 -0.44 21.52
C ALA A 57 3.09 -0.42 23.05
N GLU A 58 3.76 0.57 23.63
CA GLU A 58 4.01 0.67 25.06
C GLU A 58 3.23 1.85 25.66
N ALA A 59 2.43 1.57 26.69
CA ALA A 59 1.74 2.62 27.44
C ALA A 59 2.73 3.36 28.35
N MET A 60 2.70 4.69 28.29
CA MET A 60 3.51 5.56 29.12
C MET A 60 2.76 5.96 30.41
N PRO A 61 3.47 6.29 31.50
CA PRO A 61 2.86 6.70 32.77
C PRO A 61 1.95 7.94 32.68
N ASP A 62 2.14 8.77 31.66
CA ASP A 62 1.34 9.97 31.40
C ASP A 62 0.12 9.72 30.51
N GLY A 63 -0.21 8.45 30.23
CA GLY A 63 -1.36 8.08 29.42
C GLY A 63 -1.15 8.33 27.93
N ARG A 64 0.10 8.41 27.44
CA ARG A 64 0.42 8.34 26.01
C ARG A 64 0.75 6.91 25.60
N LEU A 65 0.60 6.61 24.31
CA LEU A 65 1.03 5.35 23.74
C LEU A 65 2.21 5.57 22.80
N LEU A 66 3.24 4.73 22.95
CA LEU A 66 4.50 4.85 22.24
C LEU A 66 4.71 3.63 21.36
N LEU A 67 4.78 3.84 20.05
CA LEU A 67 5.19 2.79 19.12
C LEU A 67 6.73 2.74 19.09
N THR A 68 7.30 1.58 19.35
CA THR A 68 8.74 1.33 19.25
C THR A 68 9.01 0.21 18.24
N ILE A 69 10.13 0.32 17.54
CA ILE A 69 10.57 -0.64 16.53
C ILE A 69 11.92 -1.17 16.98
N LYS A 70 12.02 -2.47 17.18
CA LYS A 70 13.30 -3.15 17.35
C LYS A 70 13.84 -3.49 15.97
N ASP A 71 14.93 -2.83 15.64
CA ASP A 71 15.74 -3.14 14.47
C ASP A 71 16.78 -4.19 14.90
N GLY A 72 16.88 -5.29 14.16
CA GLY A 72 17.61 -6.50 14.54
C GLY A 72 19.07 -6.29 14.96
N PRO A 73 19.86 -5.40 14.32
CA PRO A 73 21.22 -5.10 14.71
C PRO A 73 21.36 -4.33 16.03
N PHE A 74 20.27 -3.73 16.55
CA PHE A 74 20.30 -2.90 17.75
C PHE A 74 19.69 -3.62 18.95
N ASP A 75 20.37 -3.52 20.09
CA ASP A 75 19.89 -4.14 21.33
C ASP A 75 18.57 -3.50 21.81
N ASN A 76 18.49 -2.17 21.70
CA ASN A 76 17.39 -1.36 22.18
C ASN A 76 16.43 -0.95 21.06
N PRO A 77 15.11 -1.06 21.26
CA PRO A 77 14.12 -0.50 20.34
C PRO A 77 14.28 1.01 20.19
N ILE A 78 14.01 1.51 18.98
CA ILE A 78 13.92 2.95 18.69
C ILE A 78 12.47 3.39 18.67
N LEU A 79 12.24 4.68 18.94
CA LEU A 79 10.90 5.26 18.75
C LEU A 79 10.53 5.22 17.28
N ALA A 80 9.26 4.89 16.98
CA ALA A 80 8.75 4.86 15.62
C ALA A 80 9.01 6.16 14.85
N LYS A 81 8.97 7.32 15.53
CA LYS A 81 9.30 8.63 14.94
C LYS A 81 10.72 8.76 14.37
N PHE A 82 11.63 7.84 14.74
CA PHE A 82 13.00 7.77 14.24
C PHE A 82 13.21 6.66 13.21
N ALA A 83 12.19 5.82 12.95
CA ALA A 83 12.23 4.85 11.88
C ALA A 83 12.01 5.52 10.51
N SER A 84 12.36 4.81 9.42
CA SER A 84 12.10 5.30 8.07
C SER A 84 10.60 5.41 7.80
N ASP A 85 10.20 6.44 7.04
CA ASP A 85 8.79 6.64 6.69
C ASP A 85 8.20 5.43 5.93
N GLY A 86 9.02 4.79 5.09
CA GLY A 86 8.62 3.58 4.38
C GLY A 86 8.27 2.41 5.30
N THR A 87 8.99 2.24 6.42
CA THR A 87 8.67 1.21 7.42
C THR A 87 7.32 1.47 8.08
N LEU A 88 7.07 2.71 8.52
CA LEU A 88 5.82 3.06 9.17
C LEU A 88 4.64 2.96 8.20
N LYS A 89 4.83 3.40 6.95
CA LYS A 89 3.81 3.25 5.91
C LYS A 89 3.51 1.80 5.59
N MET A 90 4.54 0.95 5.45
CA MET A 90 4.31 -0.46 5.20
C MET A 90 3.54 -1.12 6.35
N LEU A 91 3.91 -0.81 7.60
CA LEU A 91 3.15 -1.27 8.76
C LEU A 91 1.69 -0.76 8.73
N ALA A 92 1.47 0.52 8.42
CA ALA A 92 0.13 1.09 8.34
C ALA A 92 -0.73 0.42 7.26
N TYR A 93 -0.16 0.13 6.08
CA TYR A 93 -0.88 -0.62 5.03
C TYR A 93 -1.20 -2.04 5.47
N LEU A 94 -0.26 -2.76 6.09
CA LEU A 94 -0.52 -4.11 6.58
C LEU A 94 -1.60 -4.11 7.67
N VAL A 95 -1.56 -3.16 8.61
CA VAL A 95 -2.61 -3.00 9.63
C VAL A 95 -3.97 -2.73 9.00
N LEU A 96 -4.03 -1.89 7.96
CA LEU A 96 -5.27 -1.61 7.22
C LEU A 96 -5.80 -2.83 6.46
N LEU A 97 -4.92 -3.58 5.79
CA LEU A 97 -5.28 -4.69 4.90
C LEU A 97 -5.60 -5.99 5.66
N TYR A 98 -5.06 -6.14 6.88
CA TYR A 98 -5.24 -7.32 7.74
C TYR A 98 -6.20 -7.03 8.92
N ASP A 99 -7.01 -5.99 8.82
CA ASP A 99 -8.04 -5.67 9.82
C ASP A 99 -8.94 -6.92 10.04
N PRO A 100 -9.11 -7.38 11.30
CA PRO A 100 -9.95 -8.54 11.62
C PRO A 100 -11.42 -8.37 11.20
N ASP A 101 -11.90 -7.13 11.12
CA ASP A 101 -13.24 -6.75 10.64
C ASP A 101 -13.11 -5.73 9.49
N PRO A 102 -12.66 -6.20 8.31
CA PRO A 102 -12.21 -5.31 7.25
C PRO A 102 -13.37 -4.50 6.70
N ALA A 103 -13.11 -3.22 6.39
CA ALA A 103 -14.11 -2.36 5.79
C ALA A 103 -14.57 -2.94 4.42
N PRO A 104 -15.85 -2.84 4.04
CA PRO A 104 -16.32 -3.36 2.76
C PRO A 104 -15.65 -2.68 1.55
N PHE A 105 -15.09 -1.48 1.76
CA PHE A 105 -14.35 -0.72 0.76
C PHE A 105 -13.09 -0.10 1.38
N ILE A 106 -11.95 -0.28 0.72
CA ILE A 106 -10.64 0.27 1.12
C ILE A 106 -10.10 1.11 -0.05
N GLY A 107 -9.83 2.38 0.21
CA GLY A 107 -9.19 3.29 -0.74
C GLY A 107 -7.76 3.61 -0.32
N VAL A 108 -6.80 3.42 -1.22
CA VAL A 108 -5.38 3.78 -0.98
C VAL A 108 -4.91 4.71 -2.09
N GLU A 109 -4.45 5.90 -1.70
CA GLU A 109 -3.97 6.91 -2.63
C GLU A 109 -2.44 6.91 -2.68
N GLU A 110 -1.88 6.71 -3.88
CA GLU A 110 -0.45 6.77 -4.19
C GLU A 110 0.43 6.05 -3.16
N PRO A 111 0.28 4.71 -3.03
CA PRO A 111 1.02 3.95 -2.03
C PRO A 111 2.54 4.03 -2.19
N GLU A 112 3.03 4.34 -3.39
CA GLU A 112 4.44 4.55 -3.73
C GLU A 112 5.13 5.67 -2.95
N ASN A 113 4.37 6.64 -2.44
CA ASN A 113 4.96 7.76 -1.72
C ASN A 113 5.70 7.26 -0.47
N PHE A 114 7.01 7.50 -0.41
CA PHE A 114 7.95 7.08 0.64
C PHE A 114 8.26 5.57 0.74
N LEU A 115 7.67 4.73 -0.12
CA LEU A 115 8.00 3.31 -0.19
C LEU A 115 9.10 3.04 -1.23
N HIS A 116 10.01 2.14 -0.90
CA HIS A 116 11.00 1.67 -1.85
C HIS A 116 10.31 0.89 -2.98
N PRO A 117 10.65 1.09 -4.27
CA PRO A 117 9.96 0.45 -5.40
C PRO A 117 9.79 -1.07 -5.31
N ARG A 118 10.80 -1.77 -4.76
CA ARG A 118 10.75 -3.23 -4.53
C ARG A 118 9.60 -3.67 -3.62
N LEU A 119 9.17 -2.84 -2.68
CA LEU A 119 8.07 -3.14 -1.75
C LEU A 119 6.70 -2.95 -2.42
N LEU A 120 6.61 -2.20 -3.53
CA LEU A 120 5.33 -1.91 -4.17
C LEU A 120 4.72 -3.11 -4.86
N TYR A 121 5.56 -3.95 -5.46
CA TYR A 121 5.12 -5.22 -6.03
C TYR A 121 4.47 -6.08 -4.95
N GLU A 122 5.13 -6.16 -3.79
CA GLU A 122 4.68 -6.96 -2.67
C GLU A 122 3.42 -6.38 -2.02
N LEU A 123 3.33 -5.06 -1.89
CA LEU A 123 2.14 -4.39 -1.39
C LEU A 123 0.92 -4.62 -2.30
N ALA A 124 1.11 -4.64 -3.62
CA ALA A 124 0.04 -4.97 -4.55
C ALA A 124 -0.47 -6.41 -4.37
N GLU A 125 0.40 -7.37 -4.06
CA GLU A 125 -0.02 -8.72 -3.66
C GLU A 125 -0.87 -8.70 -2.39
N GLU A 126 -0.46 -7.94 -1.36
CA GLU A 126 -1.26 -7.82 -0.12
C GLU A 126 -2.64 -7.19 -0.38
N CYS A 127 -2.71 -6.18 -1.26
CA CYS A 127 -3.97 -5.60 -1.70
C CYS A 127 -4.87 -6.64 -2.38
N ARG A 128 -4.31 -7.54 -3.20
CA ARG A 128 -5.07 -8.62 -3.84
C ARG A 128 -5.59 -9.65 -2.84
N VAL A 129 -4.80 -9.96 -1.80
CA VAL A 129 -5.26 -10.84 -0.71
C VAL A 129 -6.42 -10.19 0.04
N ALA A 130 -6.30 -8.92 0.42
CA ALA A 130 -7.37 -8.18 1.08
C ALA A 130 -8.62 -8.04 0.20
N ALA A 131 -8.46 -8.01 -1.13
CA ALA A 131 -9.56 -7.93 -2.08
C ALA A 131 -10.51 -9.15 -2.06
N GLN A 132 -10.15 -10.23 -1.34
CA GLN A 132 -11.04 -11.38 -1.11
C GLN A 132 -12.17 -11.06 -0.12
N GLY A 133 -11.94 -10.12 0.81
CA GLY A 133 -12.91 -9.70 1.84
C GLY A 133 -13.47 -8.30 1.65
N SER A 134 -12.79 -7.45 0.86
CA SER A 134 -13.11 -6.04 0.67
C SER A 134 -12.97 -5.62 -0.79
N GLN A 135 -13.69 -4.58 -1.21
CA GLN A 135 -13.36 -3.90 -2.46
C GLN A 135 -12.15 -2.98 -2.23
N VAL A 136 -11.03 -3.23 -2.90
CA VAL A 136 -9.81 -2.40 -2.78
C VAL A 136 -9.63 -1.54 -4.03
N LEU A 137 -9.54 -0.23 -3.85
CA LEU A 137 -9.26 0.74 -4.90
C LEU A 137 -7.94 1.45 -4.60
N VAL A 138 -6.97 1.32 -5.51
CA VAL A 138 -5.67 1.97 -5.40
C VAL A 138 -5.51 2.95 -6.55
N THR A 139 -5.11 4.18 -6.27
CA THR A 139 -4.58 5.11 -7.28
C THR A 139 -3.07 5.08 -7.24
N THR A 140 -2.42 5.01 -8.40
CA THR A 140 -0.96 4.94 -8.48
C THR A 140 -0.46 5.45 -9.82
N HIS A 141 0.72 6.05 -9.81
CA HIS A 141 1.54 6.38 -10.97
C HIS A 141 2.76 5.47 -11.08
N SER A 142 2.88 4.46 -10.22
CA SER A 142 4.06 3.60 -10.13
C SER A 142 3.95 2.38 -11.06
N PRO A 143 4.82 2.26 -12.09
CA PRO A 143 4.87 1.05 -12.90
C PRO A 143 5.27 -0.18 -12.06
N PHE A 144 6.03 0.02 -10.97
CA PHE A 144 6.43 -1.07 -10.08
C PHE A 144 5.25 -1.69 -9.33
N PHE A 145 4.25 -0.89 -8.95
CA PHE A 145 3.02 -1.39 -8.35
C PHE A 145 2.18 -2.13 -9.39
N ILE A 146 2.03 -1.54 -10.58
CA ILE A 146 1.25 -2.09 -11.69
C ILE A 146 1.84 -3.42 -12.20
N ASN A 147 3.16 -3.61 -12.13
CA ASN A 147 3.85 -4.85 -12.55
C ASN A 147 3.40 -6.09 -11.77
N ALA A 148 2.83 -5.93 -10.58
CA ALA A 148 2.26 -7.05 -9.81
C ALA A 148 0.82 -7.38 -10.18
N LEU A 149 0.12 -6.51 -10.91
CA LEU A 149 -1.31 -6.61 -11.18
C LEU A 149 -1.61 -7.44 -12.44
N LYS A 150 -2.84 -7.94 -12.52
CA LYS A 150 -3.41 -8.52 -13.74
C LYS A 150 -4.05 -7.44 -14.59
N SER A 151 -4.19 -7.69 -15.89
CA SER A 151 -4.69 -6.67 -16.83
C SER A 151 -6.14 -6.26 -16.54
N GLU A 152 -6.95 -7.20 -16.04
CA GLU A 152 -8.33 -6.97 -15.60
C GLU A 152 -8.45 -6.18 -14.30
N GLU A 153 -7.38 -6.14 -13.49
CA GLU A 153 -7.30 -5.38 -12.23
C GLU A 153 -6.93 -3.90 -12.48
N VAL A 154 -6.42 -3.57 -13.68
CA VAL A 154 -5.93 -2.22 -14.01
C VAL A 154 -6.98 -1.43 -14.80
N ARG A 155 -7.20 -0.18 -14.39
CA ARG A 155 -8.00 0.82 -15.12
C ARG A 155 -7.12 2.01 -15.45
N VAL A 156 -7.02 2.32 -16.74
CA VAL A 156 -6.24 3.45 -17.25
C VAL A 156 -7.16 4.65 -17.41
N LEU A 157 -6.87 5.72 -16.69
CA LEU A 157 -7.59 6.99 -16.79
C LEU A 157 -6.81 7.91 -17.73
N TYR A 158 -7.51 8.53 -18.68
CA TYR A 158 -6.89 9.46 -19.64
C TYR A 158 -7.86 10.56 -20.05
N ARG A 159 -7.30 11.69 -20.49
CA ARG A 159 -8.07 12.85 -20.98
C ARG A 159 -8.21 12.75 -22.50
N THR A 160 -9.42 12.95 -23.01
CA THR A 160 -9.67 13.09 -24.45
C THR A 160 -9.53 14.53 -24.92
N GLU A 161 -9.41 14.75 -26.23
CA GLU A 161 -9.22 16.07 -26.85
C GLU A 161 -10.35 17.07 -26.54
N ASP A 162 -11.56 16.56 -26.34
CA ASP A 162 -12.74 17.32 -25.91
C ASP A 162 -12.71 17.69 -24.41
N GLY A 163 -11.65 17.34 -23.70
CA GLY A 163 -11.43 17.70 -22.31
C GLY A 163 -12.13 16.79 -21.30
N TYR A 164 -12.69 15.64 -21.68
CA TYR A 164 -13.33 14.69 -20.73
C TYR A 164 -12.39 13.56 -20.30
N THR A 165 -12.59 13.04 -19.09
CA THR A 165 -11.86 11.85 -18.63
C THR A 165 -12.56 10.59 -19.13
N LYS A 166 -11.80 9.68 -19.74
CA LYS A 166 -12.23 8.33 -20.07
C LYS A 166 -11.44 7.31 -19.26
N VAL A 167 -12.05 6.15 -19.11
CA VAL A 167 -11.47 4.99 -18.43
C VAL A 167 -11.45 3.83 -19.42
N LYS A 168 -10.36 3.07 -19.42
CA LYS A 168 -10.25 1.82 -20.19
C LYS A 168 -9.62 0.74 -19.32
N SER A 169 -10.09 -0.51 -19.42
CA SER A 169 -9.41 -1.61 -18.76
C SER A 169 -8.15 -1.99 -19.55
N ALA A 170 -7.04 -2.30 -18.85
CA ALA A 170 -5.82 -2.70 -19.54
C ALA A 170 -6.01 -4.02 -20.31
N SER A 171 -6.90 -4.91 -19.85
CA SER A 171 -7.25 -6.15 -20.55
C SER A 171 -7.96 -5.94 -21.89
N GLU A 172 -8.53 -4.74 -22.12
CA GLU A 172 -9.23 -4.35 -23.36
C GLU A 172 -8.32 -3.61 -24.35
N ILE A 173 -7.05 -3.39 -23.98
CA ILE A 173 -6.07 -2.78 -24.86
C ILE A 173 -5.47 -3.87 -25.75
N ARG A 174 -5.56 -3.67 -27.07
CA ARG A 174 -5.08 -4.61 -28.08
C ARG A 174 -3.59 -4.91 -27.86
N GLY A 175 -3.22 -6.18 -27.82
CA GLY A 175 -1.82 -6.62 -27.68
C GLY A 175 -1.38 -6.84 -26.23
N ILE A 176 -2.06 -6.26 -25.24
CA ILE A 176 -1.61 -6.35 -23.83
C ILE A 176 -1.61 -7.80 -23.35
N ASN A 177 -2.69 -8.55 -23.54
CA ASN A 177 -2.75 -9.93 -23.05
C ASN A 177 -1.76 -10.85 -23.79
N GLU A 178 -1.47 -10.57 -25.06
CA GLU A 178 -0.45 -11.27 -25.83
C GLU A 178 0.95 -10.99 -25.29
N PHE A 179 1.27 -9.73 -24.97
CA PHE A 179 2.55 -9.37 -24.33
C PHE A 179 2.70 -9.99 -22.95
N LEU A 180 1.65 -9.98 -22.13
CA LEU A 180 1.65 -10.62 -20.81
C LEU A 180 1.87 -12.14 -20.93
N SER A 181 1.23 -12.78 -21.91
CA SER A 181 1.42 -14.21 -22.17
C SER A 181 2.86 -14.55 -22.62
N ALA A 182 3.58 -13.56 -23.18
CA ALA A 182 4.99 -13.67 -23.55
C ALA A 182 5.95 -13.30 -22.40
N GLY A 183 5.43 -12.94 -21.21
CA GLY A 183 6.24 -12.65 -20.02
C GLY A 183 6.55 -11.17 -19.79
N ALA A 184 5.93 -10.25 -20.56
CA ALA A 184 6.04 -8.82 -20.27
C ALA A 184 5.29 -8.45 -18.97
N LEU A 185 5.64 -7.32 -18.37
CA LEU A 185 4.97 -6.78 -17.19
C LEU A 185 4.15 -5.54 -17.54
N LEU A 186 2.99 -5.36 -16.90
CA LEU A 186 2.04 -4.29 -17.25
C LEU A 186 2.60 -2.87 -17.11
N GLY A 187 3.34 -2.61 -16.04
CA GLY A 187 3.96 -1.32 -15.78
C GLY A 187 5.05 -1.00 -16.80
N ASP A 188 5.83 -2.00 -17.22
CA ASP A 188 6.83 -1.84 -18.28
C ASP A 188 6.14 -1.50 -19.61
N LEU A 189 5.09 -2.23 -19.99
CA LEU A 189 4.28 -1.95 -21.17
C LEU A 189 3.64 -0.56 -21.12
N TRP A 190 3.24 -0.08 -19.95
CA TRP A 190 2.71 1.27 -19.79
C TRP A 190 3.78 2.33 -20.06
N VAL A 191 4.96 2.19 -19.46
CA VAL A 191 6.09 3.12 -19.65
C VAL A 191 6.62 3.13 -21.07
N GLU A 192 6.61 1.97 -21.75
CA GLU A 192 6.98 1.83 -23.17
C GLU A 192 5.90 2.37 -24.14
N GLY A 193 4.74 2.78 -23.63
CA GLY A 193 3.67 3.38 -24.42
C GLY A 193 2.73 2.38 -25.11
N HIS A 194 2.82 1.08 -24.78
CA HIS A 194 1.97 0.04 -25.36
C HIS A 194 0.49 0.18 -24.97
N PHE A 195 0.18 0.96 -23.93
CA PHE A 195 -1.20 1.24 -23.54
C PHE A 195 -1.92 2.13 -24.58
N GLY A 196 -1.17 2.94 -25.32
CA GLY A 196 -1.69 3.85 -26.37
C GLY A 196 -2.58 4.99 -25.84
N VAL A 197 -2.83 5.06 -24.53
CA VAL A 197 -3.57 6.10 -23.83
C VAL A 197 -2.96 6.30 -22.44
N GLY A 198 -3.16 7.49 -21.84
CA GLY A 198 -2.69 7.76 -20.48
C GLY A 198 -1.18 8.02 -20.37
N ASP A 199 -0.50 8.27 -21.49
CA ASP A 199 0.86 8.82 -21.51
C ASP A 199 0.77 10.36 -21.32
N PRO A 200 1.35 10.93 -20.25
CA PRO A 200 1.32 12.37 -20.00
C PRO A 200 2.13 13.19 -21.02
N LEU A 201 3.05 12.56 -21.76
CA LEU A 201 3.94 13.22 -22.73
C LEU A 201 3.42 13.12 -24.17
N SER A 202 2.46 12.23 -24.44
CA SER A 202 1.81 12.09 -25.74
C SER A 202 0.39 12.66 -25.66
N PRO A 203 0.13 13.89 -26.18
CA PRO A 203 -1.23 14.38 -26.30
C PRO A 203 -2.02 13.47 -27.25
N SER A 204 -2.87 12.62 -26.68
CA SER A 204 -3.99 11.91 -27.33
C SER A 204 -3.77 11.42 -28.77
N MET A 205 -2.63 10.83 -29.11
CA MET A 205 -2.49 10.13 -30.39
C MET A 205 -3.05 8.71 -30.26
N VAL A 206 -4.37 8.57 -30.43
CA VAL A 206 -4.95 7.28 -30.83
C VAL A 206 -4.36 6.96 -32.20
N ARG A 207 -3.36 6.07 -32.26
CA ARG A 207 -2.90 5.56 -33.55
C ARG A 207 -4.08 4.86 -34.25
N PRO A 208 -4.47 5.26 -35.47
CA PRO A 208 -5.51 4.57 -36.20
C PRO A 208 -5.09 3.13 -36.52
N ALA A 209 -6.10 2.27 -36.67
CA ALA A 209 -6.01 0.83 -36.89
C ALA A 209 -5.19 0.42 -38.13
#